data_AF-A0A3S1KRX3-F1
#
_entry.id   AF-A0A3S1KRX3-F1
#
_cell.length_a   1.000
_cell.length_b   1.000
_cell.length_c   1.000
_cell.angle_alpha   90.00
_cell.angle_beta   90.00
_cell.angle_gamma   90.00
#
_symmetry.space_group_name_H-M   'P 1'
#
loop_
_entity.id
_entity.type
_entity.pdbx_description
1 polymer ?
#
loop_
_entity_poly.entity_id
_entity_poly.type
_entity_poly.pdbx_seq_one_letter_code
_entity_poly.pdbx_strand_id
1 'polypeptide(L)'
;MARDKYYLTTPIFYPNGKPHIGHAYNVIASDTLARFQRLDGKDVFFVSGTDEHGLKMQQTADAESLTPKALADRNSAIFRSMLEATGCSNDVFIRTTEERHYKACQAIWTRMAENGDIYLDRYSGWYSVRQEAYFDEAETKVGDDGIRREPLGSPVEWTEEESYFFRLSAYQDRLLALYESNPEFIGPAERRNEIVSFVKSGLKDLSISRTTFKWGVPVPGDDKHVMYVWVDALTNYITAAGYPDTANDRWSFWPANVHVIGKDIVRFHAVYWPAFLLSAGIELPKRVFAHGFLFNRGEKMSKSVGNVVDPFAMIEHYGLDQVRYFFMREVPFGQDGSYSHEAIVNRTNADLANDLGNLAQRSLSMIAKNCGGMVPKRSEPNDADKAILD
;
A
#
# COMPACT_ATOMS: atom_id res chain seq x y z
N MET A 1 0.34 25.21 22.04
CA MET A 1 0.78 23.83 22.34
C MET A 1 1.18 23.19 21.01
N ALA A 2 2.27 22.43 20.96
CA ALA A 2 2.61 21.68 19.75
C ALA A 2 1.50 20.65 19.48
N ARG A 3 1.04 20.54 18.24
CA ARG A 3 0.04 19.55 17.84
C ARG A 3 0.69 18.17 17.83
N ASP A 4 -0.04 17.14 18.26
CA ASP A 4 0.42 15.76 18.14
C ASP A 4 0.61 15.39 16.67
N LYS A 5 1.76 14.77 16.35
CA LYS A 5 2.08 14.38 14.98
C LYS A 5 1.43 13.05 14.61
N TYR A 6 0.95 12.98 13.39
CA TYR A 6 0.32 11.79 12.83
C TYR A 6 0.82 11.53 11.40
N TYR A 7 1.70 10.56 11.25
CA TYR A 7 2.22 10.11 9.97
C TYR A 7 1.46 8.88 9.47
N LEU A 8 0.85 8.97 8.29
CA LEU A 8 0.21 7.83 7.63
C LEU A 8 0.63 7.68 6.17
N THR A 9 0.56 6.45 5.66
CA THR A 9 0.93 6.15 4.28
C THR A 9 -0.06 5.20 3.60
N THR A 10 -0.25 5.38 2.29
CA THR A 10 -0.68 4.28 1.40
C THR A 10 0.53 3.39 1.08
N PRO A 11 0.37 2.22 0.44
CA PRO A 11 1.47 1.67 -0.36
C PRO A 11 1.79 2.64 -1.50
N ILE A 12 2.97 2.49 -2.07
CA ILE A 12 3.28 3.08 -3.37
C ILE A 12 2.81 2.13 -4.48
N PHE A 13 2.20 2.66 -5.52
CA PHE A 13 1.55 1.85 -6.54
C PHE A 13 2.48 1.52 -7.71
N TYR A 14 2.42 0.29 -8.21
CA TYR A 14 3.24 -0.16 -9.34
C TYR A 14 2.65 0.34 -10.68
N PRO A 15 3.27 1.28 -11.41
CA PRO A 15 2.66 1.97 -12.53
C PRO A 15 2.93 1.26 -13.86
N ASN A 16 2.83 -0.07 -13.91
CA ASN A 16 2.96 -0.85 -15.15
C ASN A 16 1.63 -0.97 -15.92
N GLY A 17 0.62 -0.22 -15.51
CA GLY A 17 -0.69 -0.14 -16.12
C GLY A 17 -1.48 1.04 -15.56
N LYS A 18 -2.71 1.22 -16.05
CA LYS A 18 -3.61 2.25 -15.52
C LYS A 18 -4.08 1.90 -14.10
N PRO A 19 -4.35 2.90 -13.24
CA PRO A 19 -4.97 2.65 -11.95
C PRO A 19 -6.36 2.03 -12.08
N HIS A 20 -6.76 1.26 -11.07
CA HIS A 20 -8.08 0.65 -10.97
C HIS A 20 -8.69 0.96 -9.59
N ILE A 21 -9.96 0.63 -9.39
CA ILE A 21 -10.69 0.98 -8.16
C ILE A 21 -10.04 0.46 -6.87
N GLY A 22 -9.29 -0.65 -6.90
CA GLY A 22 -8.52 -1.11 -5.73
C GLY A 22 -7.46 -0.10 -5.24
N HIS A 23 -6.79 0.63 -6.14
CA HIS A 23 -5.84 1.69 -5.77
C HIS A 23 -6.59 2.89 -5.17
N ALA A 24 -7.65 3.33 -5.84
CA ALA A 24 -8.50 4.43 -5.37
C ALA A 24 -9.13 4.12 -4.01
N TYR A 25 -9.54 2.88 -3.75
CA TYR A 25 -10.09 2.46 -2.45
C TYR A 25 -9.08 2.65 -1.32
N ASN A 26 -7.83 2.22 -1.50
CA ASN A 26 -6.78 2.45 -0.50
C ASN A 26 -6.56 3.95 -0.26
N VAL A 27 -6.49 4.75 -1.33
CA VAL A 27 -6.34 6.22 -1.25
C VAL A 27 -7.51 6.85 -0.49
N ILE A 28 -8.76 6.51 -0.82
CA ILE A 28 -9.97 7.05 -0.19
C ILE A 28 -10.00 6.71 1.30
N ALA A 29 -9.69 5.47 1.68
CA ALA A 29 -9.68 5.06 3.08
C ALA A 29 -8.58 5.78 3.87
N SER A 30 -7.38 5.87 3.31
CA SER A 30 -6.25 6.57 3.92
C SER A 30 -6.52 8.06 4.05
N ASP A 31 -7.08 8.69 3.02
CA ASP A 31 -7.44 10.11 3.02
C ASP A 31 -8.56 10.42 4.02
N THR A 32 -9.53 9.52 4.17
CA THR A 32 -10.59 9.64 5.19
C THR A 32 -9.96 9.68 6.59
N LEU A 33 -9.00 8.79 6.86
CA LEU A 33 -8.26 8.80 8.12
C LEU A 33 -7.40 10.06 8.28
N ALA A 34 -6.66 10.48 7.25
CA ALA A 34 -5.86 11.70 7.28
C ALA A 34 -6.72 12.93 7.65
N ARG A 35 -7.84 13.11 6.96
CA ARG A 35 -8.79 14.21 7.20
C ARG A 35 -9.40 14.15 8.59
N PHE A 36 -9.77 12.96 9.06
CA PHE A 36 -10.28 12.79 10.43
C PHE A 36 -9.24 13.25 11.46
N GLN A 37 -7.98 12.82 11.33
CA GLN A 37 -6.92 13.22 12.27
C GLN A 37 -6.62 14.74 12.20
N ARG A 38 -6.71 15.37 11.03
CA ARG A 38 -6.60 16.84 10.90
C ARG A 38 -7.77 17.56 11.59
N LEU A 39 -8.99 17.06 11.43
CA LEU A 39 -10.18 17.58 12.11
C LEU A 39 -10.11 17.38 13.63
N ASP A 40 -9.44 16.31 14.08
CA ASP A 40 -9.10 16.01 15.48
C ASP A 40 -7.88 16.83 15.99
N GLY A 41 -7.44 17.84 15.24
CA GLY A 41 -6.43 18.82 15.68
C GLY A 41 -4.98 18.36 15.57
N LYS A 42 -4.68 17.21 14.96
CA LYS A 42 -3.32 16.71 14.79
C LYS A 42 -2.57 17.40 13.65
N ASP A 43 -1.25 17.40 13.75
CA ASP A 43 -0.36 17.73 12.64
C ASP A 43 -0.16 16.47 11.80
N VAL A 44 -0.75 16.43 10.61
CA VAL A 44 -0.84 15.21 9.79
C VAL A 44 0.13 15.30 8.64
N PHE A 45 0.94 14.25 8.47
CA PHE A 45 1.75 14.01 7.29
C PHE A 45 1.20 12.77 6.58
N PHE A 46 0.67 12.93 5.37
CA PHE A 46 0.07 11.85 4.58
C PHE A 46 0.87 11.63 3.29
N VAL A 47 1.43 10.44 3.13
CA VAL A 47 2.27 10.08 1.99
C VAL A 47 1.59 9.03 1.11
N SER A 48 1.68 9.24 -0.20
CA SER A 48 1.33 8.27 -1.23
C SER A 48 2.35 8.35 -2.36
N GLY A 49 2.29 7.49 -3.38
CA GLY A 49 3.28 7.52 -4.45
C GLY A 49 3.29 6.33 -5.39
N THR A 50 4.38 6.18 -6.15
CA THR A 50 4.57 5.11 -7.14
C THR A 50 5.90 4.39 -7.01
N ASP A 51 5.84 3.05 -7.14
CA ASP A 51 6.96 2.13 -7.19
C ASP A 51 7.35 1.85 -8.63
N GLU A 52 8.45 2.45 -9.09
CA GLU A 52 8.75 2.60 -10.50
C GLU A 52 9.86 1.67 -11.02
N HIS A 53 10.47 0.83 -10.18
CA HIS A 53 11.59 -0.04 -10.54
C HIS A 53 11.18 -1.49 -10.81
N GLY A 54 12.12 -2.31 -11.30
CA GLY A 54 11.93 -3.75 -11.45
C GLY A 54 11.64 -4.22 -12.87
N LEU A 55 11.82 -5.54 -13.07
CA LEU A 55 11.76 -6.20 -14.37
C LEU A 55 10.44 -5.96 -15.11
N LYS A 56 9.29 -5.98 -14.41
CA LYS A 56 7.98 -5.81 -15.04
C LYS A 56 7.77 -4.40 -15.61
N MET A 57 8.38 -3.37 -15.02
CA MET A 57 8.37 -2.02 -15.59
C MET A 57 9.24 -1.97 -16.85
N GLN A 58 10.40 -2.63 -16.83
CA GLN A 58 11.28 -2.73 -17.99
C GLN A 58 10.61 -3.47 -19.16
N GLN A 59 10.05 -4.65 -18.92
CA GLN A 59 9.32 -5.42 -19.95
C GLN A 59 8.13 -4.66 -20.53
N THR A 60 7.38 -3.92 -19.70
CA THR A 60 6.26 -3.10 -20.18
C THR A 60 6.78 -1.95 -21.06
N ALA A 61 7.90 -1.34 -20.68
CA ALA A 61 8.50 -0.25 -21.44
C ALA A 61 9.01 -0.77 -22.79
N ASP A 62 9.69 -1.92 -22.81
CA ASP A 62 10.17 -2.57 -24.03
C ASP A 62 9.00 -2.94 -24.96
N ALA A 63 7.91 -3.49 -24.42
CA ALA A 63 6.70 -3.83 -25.19
C ALA A 63 6.01 -2.60 -25.80
N GLU A 64 6.13 -1.43 -25.16
CA GLU A 64 5.62 -0.15 -25.65
C GLU A 64 6.67 0.68 -26.41
N SER A 65 7.87 0.14 -26.63
CA SER A 65 9.00 0.87 -27.26
C SER A 65 9.35 2.19 -26.56
N LEU A 66 9.31 2.19 -25.22
CA LEU A 66 9.67 3.30 -24.34
C LEU A 66 10.87 2.94 -23.48
N THR A 67 11.58 3.95 -22.96
CA THR A 67 12.51 3.70 -21.84
C THR A 67 11.71 3.46 -20.56
N PRO A 68 12.22 2.67 -19.59
CA PRO A 68 11.55 2.45 -18.32
C PRO A 68 11.22 3.76 -17.58
N LYS A 69 12.13 4.76 -17.64
CA LYS A 69 11.91 6.09 -17.08
C LYS A 69 10.76 6.84 -17.77
N ALA A 70 10.66 6.79 -19.10
CA ALA A 70 9.57 7.42 -19.84
C ALA A 70 8.21 6.78 -19.53
N LEU A 71 8.17 5.44 -19.42
CA LEU A 71 6.98 4.73 -18.98
C LEU A 71 6.59 5.12 -17.54
N ALA A 72 7.56 5.15 -16.62
CA ALA A 72 7.36 5.54 -15.24
C ALA A 72 6.83 6.97 -15.11
N ASP A 73 7.42 7.93 -15.81
CA ASP A 73 6.97 9.34 -15.84
C ASP A 73 5.52 9.45 -16.32
N ARG A 74 5.20 8.79 -17.44
CA ARG A 74 3.85 8.81 -18.02
C ARG A 74 2.82 8.19 -17.08
N ASN A 75 3.08 6.99 -16.58
CA ASN A 75 2.08 6.25 -15.82
C ASN A 75 1.97 6.78 -14.38
N SER A 76 3.06 7.24 -13.77
CA SER A 76 3.05 7.90 -12.46
C SER A 76 2.17 9.17 -12.47
N ALA A 77 2.21 9.94 -13.56
CA ALA A 77 1.32 11.09 -13.74
C ALA A 77 -0.16 10.69 -13.70
N ILE A 78 -0.54 9.55 -14.30
CA ILE A 78 -1.92 9.03 -14.26
C ILE A 78 -2.32 8.65 -12.83
N PHE A 79 -1.43 8.02 -12.06
CA PHE A 79 -1.69 7.74 -10.64
C PHE A 79 -1.85 9.02 -9.82
N ARG A 80 -1.03 10.04 -10.08
CA ARG A 80 -1.20 11.35 -9.44
C ARG A 80 -2.55 11.97 -9.77
N SER A 81 -2.99 11.94 -11.03
CA SER A 81 -4.33 12.37 -11.41
C SER A 81 -5.44 11.54 -10.76
N MET A 82 -5.23 10.25 -10.46
CA MET A 82 -6.19 9.45 -9.70
C MET A 82 -6.31 9.94 -8.25
N LEU A 83 -5.20 10.31 -7.61
CA LEU A 83 -5.23 10.90 -6.27
C LEU A 83 -6.01 12.22 -6.29
N GLU A 84 -5.76 13.08 -7.28
CA GLU A 84 -6.52 14.33 -7.46
C GLU A 84 -8.01 14.06 -7.69
N ALA A 85 -8.35 13.13 -8.59
CA ALA A 85 -9.74 12.77 -8.90
C ALA A 85 -10.48 12.19 -7.69
N THR A 86 -9.79 11.47 -6.80
CA THR A 86 -10.36 10.93 -5.55
C THR A 86 -10.43 11.97 -4.42
N GLY A 87 -10.05 13.23 -4.66
CA GLY A 87 -10.02 14.28 -3.66
C GLY A 87 -8.99 14.04 -2.57
N CYS A 88 -7.92 13.30 -2.86
CA CYS A 88 -6.87 12.97 -1.91
C CYS A 88 -6.16 14.23 -1.41
N SER A 89 -5.86 14.25 -0.11
CA SER A 89 -5.17 15.33 0.58
C SER A 89 -3.77 14.91 1.06
N ASN A 90 -3.06 14.10 0.27
CA ASN A 90 -1.69 13.72 0.59
C ASN A 90 -0.76 14.93 0.53
N ASP A 91 0.18 15.01 1.48
CA ASP A 91 1.16 16.09 1.59
C ASP A 91 2.37 15.85 0.68
N VAL A 92 2.68 14.58 0.39
CA VAL A 92 3.76 14.16 -0.51
C VAL A 92 3.29 13.06 -1.45
N PHE A 93 3.68 13.19 -2.71
CA PHE A 93 3.64 12.11 -3.70
C PHE A 93 5.08 11.68 -3.99
N ILE A 94 5.50 10.54 -3.45
CA ILE A 94 6.87 10.00 -3.63
C ILE A 94 6.96 9.18 -4.92
N ARG A 95 8.07 9.28 -5.62
CA ARG A 95 8.41 8.40 -6.75
C ARG A 95 9.75 7.74 -6.49
N THR A 96 9.87 6.43 -6.71
CA THR A 96 11.13 5.73 -6.43
C THR A 96 12.26 6.12 -7.38
N THR A 97 11.96 6.74 -8.54
CA THR A 97 12.97 7.31 -9.44
C THR A 97 13.59 8.63 -8.97
N GLU A 98 13.15 9.19 -7.83
CA GLU A 98 13.71 10.44 -7.30
C GLU A 98 15.09 10.22 -6.67
N GLU A 99 16.02 11.15 -6.91
CA GLU A 99 17.39 11.06 -6.38
C GLU A 99 17.44 10.94 -4.85
N ARG A 100 16.54 11.63 -4.13
CA ARG A 100 16.44 11.51 -2.67
C ARG A 100 16.11 10.09 -2.21
N HIS A 101 15.35 9.35 -3.02
CA HIS A 101 14.97 7.98 -2.71
C HIS A 101 16.15 7.03 -2.95
N TYR A 102 16.86 7.17 -4.06
CA TYR A 102 18.11 6.45 -4.30
C TYR A 102 19.09 6.61 -3.12
N LYS A 103 19.28 7.83 -2.63
CA LYS A 103 20.14 8.10 -1.46
C LYS A 103 19.65 7.42 -0.19
N ALA A 104 18.34 7.43 0.06
CA ALA A 104 17.72 6.75 1.20
C ALA A 104 17.92 5.22 1.14
N CYS A 105 17.67 4.61 -0.03
CA CYS A 105 17.85 3.17 -0.27
C CYS A 105 19.31 2.75 -0.08
N GLN A 106 20.26 3.52 -0.62
CA GLN A 106 21.68 3.27 -0.43
C GLN A 106 22.10 3.41 1.04
N ALA A 107 21.58 4.41 1.76
CA ALA A 107 21.91 4.60 3.18
C ALA A 107 21.35 3.49 4.07
N ILE A 108 20.11 3.03 3.86
CA ILE A 108 19.57 1.91 4.66
C ILE A 108 20.30 0.59 4.33
N TRP A 109 20.68 0.38 3.07
CA TRP A 109 21.50 -0.76 2.66
C TRP A 109 22.83 -0.77 3.41
N THR A 110 23.56 0.36 3.41
CA THR A 110 24.83 0.49 4.13
C THR A 110 24.67 0.17 5.61
N ARG A 111 23.62 0.67 6.29
CA ARG A 111 23.39 0.34 7.71
C ARG A 111 23.13 -1.14 7.95
N MET A 112 22.33 -1.79 7.10
CA MET A 112 22.08 -3.24 7.21
C MET A 112 23.36 -4.06 6.97
N ALA A 113 24.21 -3.63 6.03
CA ALA A 113 25.50 -4.24 5.77
C ALA A 113 26.49 -4.06 6.93
N GLU A 114 26.57 -2.85 7.50
CA GLU A 114 27.39 -2.53 8.68
C GLU A 114 26.95 -3.31 9.92
N ASN A 115 25.66 -3.63 10.04
CA ASN A 115 25.13 -4.51 11.09
C ASN A 115 25.42 -6.01 10.85
N GLY A 116 26.06 -6.37 9.73
CA GLY A 116 26.43 -7.75 9.40
C GLY A 116 25.28 -8.61 8.85
N ASP A 117 24.15 -7.99 8.49
CA ASP A 117 22.95 -8.70 8.04
C ASP A 117 22.87 -8.88 6.53
N ILE A 118 23.80 -8.31 5.78
CA ILE A 118 23.91 -8.50 4.33
C ILE A 118 25.14 -9.35 4.02
N TYR A 119 24.95 -10.40 3.23
CA TYR A 119 26.04 -11.24 2.73
C TYR A 119 25.78 -11.65 1.28
N LEU A 120 26.85 -11.89 0.52
CA LEU A 120 26.76 -12.38 -0.84
C LEU A 120 26.65 -13.90 -0.83
N ASP A 121 25.70 -14.44 -1.59
CA ASP A 121 25.55 -15.87 -1.80
C ASP A 121 24.96 -16.14 -3.19
N ARG A 122 24.71 -17.40 -3.53
CA ARG A 122 24.14 -17.80 -4.80
C ARG A 122 22.74 -18.38 -4.56
N TYR A 123 21.73 -17.75 -5.17
CA TYR A 123 20.39 -18.31 -5.20
C TYR A 123 20.36 -19.37 -6.31
N SER A 124 20.20 -20.64 -5.93
CA SER A 124 20.17 -21.75 -6.86
C SER A 124 18.84 -22.49 -6.77
N GLY A 125 18.12 -22.63 -7.89
CA GLY A 125 16.83 -23.31 -7.90
C GLY A 125 16.29 -23.58 -9.30
N TRP A 126 15.21 -24.36 -9.37
CA TRP A 126 14.54 -24.70 -10.62
C TRP A 126 13.54 -23.60 -10.99
N TYR A 127 13.85 -22.79 -11.98
CA TYR A 127 13.01 -21.66 -12.39
C TYR A 127 12.05 -22.06 -13.51
N SER A 128 10.76 -21.81 -13.33
CA SER A 128 9.77 -21.89 -14.42
C SER A 128 9.58 -20.53 -15.04
N VAL A 129 9.96 -20.37 -16.31
CA VAL A 129 9.69 -19.14 -17.08
C VAL A 129 8.18 -18.89 -17.19
N ARG A 130 7.37 -19.96 -17.28
CA ARG A 130 5.91 -19.83 -17.44
C ARG A 130 5.19 -19.39 -16.18
N GLN A 131 5.65 -19.84 -15.01
CA GLN A 131 5.09 -19.44 -13.71
C GLN A 131 5.80 -18.22 -13.11
N GLU A 132 6.92 -17.79 -13.71
CA GLU A 132 7.85 -16.80 -13.16
C GLU A 132 8.22 -17.07 -11.69
N ALA A 133 8.45 -18.34 -11.37
CA ALA A 133 8.66 -18.80 -10.01
C ALA A 133 9.80 -19.80 -9.93
N TYR A 134 10.52 -19.74 -8.80
CA TYR A 134 11.46 -20.78 -8.41
C TYR A 134 10.73 -21.89 -7.66
N PHE A 135 11.15 -23.10 -7.93
CA PHE A 135 10.70 -24.32 -7.28
C PHE A 135 11.93 -24.98 -6.66
N ASP A 136 11.76 -25.45 -5.43
CA ASP A 136 12.74 -26.32 -4.80
C ASP A 136 12.78 -27.64 -5.59
N GLU A 137 13.91 -28.35 -5.54
CA GLU A 137 14.05 -29.61 -6.28
C GLU A 137 12.93 -30.61 -5.94
N ALA A 138 12.52 -30.65 -4.67
CA ALA A 138 11.44 -31.50 -4.17
C ALA A 138 10.05 -31.16 -4.75
N GLU A 139 9.85 -29.95 -5.26
CA GLU A 139 8.59 -29.49 -5.86
C GLU A 139 8.52 -29.82 -7.37
N THR A 140 9.61 -30.30 -7.96
CA THR A 140 9.71 -30.56 -9.40
C THR A 140 9.88 -32.05 -9.69
N LYS A 141 9.53 -32.48 -10.90
CA LYS A 141 9.70 -33.87 -11.35
C LYS A 141 10.31 -33.92 -12.75
N VAL A 142 11.19 -34.88 -12.98
CA VAL A 142 11.70 -35.20 -14.33
C VAL A 142 10.69 -36.12 -15.01
N GLY A 143 10.16 -35.70 -16.17
CA GLY A 143 9.27 -36.52 -16.98
C GLY A 143 10.01 -37.60 -17.76
N ASP A 144 9.27 -38.53 -18.36
CA ASP A 144 9.82 -39.59 -19.21
C ASP A 144 10.54 -39.03 -20.46
N ASP A 145 10.26 -37.77 -20.82
CA ASP A 145 10.92 -36.99 -21.87
C ASP A 145 12.29 -36.41 -21.42
N GLY A 146 12.70 -36.66 -20.18
CA GLY A 146 13.92 -36.12 -19.58
C GLY A 146 13.81 -34.65 -19.17
N ILE A 147 12.64 -34.01 -19.36
CA ILE A 147 12.43 -32.59 -19.03
C ILE A 147 11.91 -32.48 -17.60
N ARG A 148 12.57 -31.66 -16.78
CA ARG A 148 12.11 -31.35 -15.43
C ARG A 148 10.99 -30.31 -15.48
N ARG A 149 9.91 -30.54 -14.72
CA ARG A 149 8.70 -29.73 -14.72
C ARG A 149 8.23 -29.39 -13.31
N GLU A 150 7.62 -28.21 -13.15
CA GLU A 150 6.91 -27.79 -11.93
C GLU A 150 5.54 -28.48 -11.79
N PRO A 151 4.83 -28.39 -10.64
CA PRO A 151 3.60 -29.14 -10.38
C PRO A 151 2.46 -28.95 -11.40
N LEU A 152 2.40 -27.80 -12.09
CA LEU A 152 1.44 -27.48 -13.15
C LEU A 152 1.94 -27.89 -14.55
N GLY A 153 3.09 -28.57 -14.64
CA GLY A 153 3.61 -29.23 -15.84
C GLY A 153 4.49 -28.37 -16.74
N SER A 154 4.77 -27.12 -16.36
CA SER A 154 5.66 -26.25 -17.14
C SER A 154 7.13 -26.69 -16.97
N PRO A 155 7.96 -26.63 -18.01
CA PRO A 155 9.40 -26.87 -17.87
C PRO A 155 10.02 -25.93 -16.83
N VAL A 156 11.03 -26.44 -16.14
CA VAL A 156 11.89 -25.68 -15.24
C VAL A 156 13.35 -25.87 -15.60
N GLU A 157 14.14 -24.82 -15.45
CA GLU A 157 15.57 -24.83 -15.71
C GLU A 157 16.35 -24.48 -14.45
N TRP A 158 17.46 -25.18 -14.21
CA TRP A 158 18.32 -24.86 -13.08
C TRP A 158 18.98 -23.51 -13.35
N THR A 159 18.71 -22.55 -12.47
CA THR A 159 19.27 -21.21 -12.56
C THR A 159 20.03 -20.93 -11.28
N GLU A 160 21.25 -20.41 -11.42
CA GLU A 160 22.07 -19.96 -10.31
C GLU A 160 22.40 -18.49 -10.51
N GLU A 161 21.87 -17.65 -9.64
CA GLU A 161 22.09 -16.21 -9.67
C GLU A 161 22.78 -15.76 -8.39
N GLU A 162 23.91 -15.08 -8.56
CA GLU A 162 24.56 -14.36 -7.47
C GLU A 162 23.61 -13.28 -6.94
N SER A 163 23.44 -13.24 -5.63
CA SER A 163 22.56 -12.28 -4.98
C SER A 163 23.05 -11.98 -3.58
N TYR A 164 23.01 -10.72 -3.17
CA TYR A 164 23.04 -10.35 -1.76
C TYR A 164 21.78 -10.86 -1.06
N PHE A 165 21.96 -11.45 0.13
CA PHE A 165 20.91 -11.91 1.01
C PHE A 165 20.89 -11.09 2.30
N PHE A 166 19.68 -10.88 2.82
CA PHE A 166 19.41 -10.37 4.15
C PHE A 166 19.19 -11.53 5.12
N ARG A 167 19.82 -11.47 6.30
CA ARG A 167 19.71 -12.45 7.39
C ARG A 167 18.35 -12.46 8.10
N LEU A 168 17.26 -12.60 7.34
CA LEU A 168 15.90 -12.55 7.86
C LEU A 168 15.64 -13.61 8.95
N SER A 169 16.29 -14.77 8.85
CA SER A 169 16.18 -15.85 9.84
C SER A 169 16.58 -15.38 11.25
N ALA A 170 17.56 -14.47 11.37
CA ALA A 170 18.04 -13.93 12.65
C ALA A 170 17.02 -13.02 13.36
N TYR A 171 15.96 -12.60 12.66
CA TYR A 171 14.95 -11.67 13.19
C TYR A 171 13.68 -12.34 13.70
N GLN A 172 13.56 -13.66 13.58
CA GLN A 172 12.34 -14.40 13.93
C GLN A 172 11.86 -14.10 15.35
N ASP A 173 12.70 -14.28 16.36
CA ASP A 173 12.32 -14.09 17.76
C ASP A 173 12.03 -12.63 18.10
N ARG A 174 12.80 -11.69 17.51
CA ARG A 174 12.57 -10.24 17.67
C ARG A 174 11.21 -9.81 17.11
N LEU A 175 10.83 -10.38 15.97
CA LEU A 175 9.52 -10.13 15.36
C LEU A 175 8.38 -10.74 16.18
N LEU A 176 8.54 -11.97 16.68
CA LEU A 176 7.53 -12.57 17.56
C LEU A 176 7.33 -11.76 18.85
N ALA A 177 8.42 -11.29 19.46
CA ALA A 177 8.37 -10.42 20.64
C ALA A 177 7.69 -9.07 20.35
N LEU A 178 7.89 -8.50 19.16
CA LEU A 178 7.17 -7.31 18.70
C LEU A 178 5.65 -7.56 18.67
N TYR A 179 5.21 -8.67 18.08
CA TYR A 179 3.78 -8.95 17.94
C TYR A 179 3.09 -9.31 19.27
N GLU A 180 3.85 -9.83 20.23
CA GLU A 180 3.39 -10.10 21.59
C GLU A 180 3.27 -8.82 22.40
N SER A 181 4.30 -7.97 22.39
CA SER A 181 4.35 -6.72 23.15
C SER A 181 3.48 -5.60 22.56
N ASN A 182 3.20 -5.63 21.25
CA ASN A 182 2.31 -4.70 20.57
C ASN A 182 1.23 -5.47 19.78
N PRO A 183 0.12 -5.88 20.43
CA PRO A 183 -0.97 -6.60 19.78
C PRO A 183 -1.61 -5.83 18.62
N GLU A 184 -1.53 -4.50 18.64
CA GLU A 184 -2.11 -3.60 17.65
C GLU A 184 -1.17 -3.26 16.48
N PHE A 185 0.04 -3.85 16.45
CA PHE A 185 1.00 -3.64 15.38
C PHE A 185 0.46 -4.09 14.01
N ILE A 186 -0.38 -5.14 13.96
CA ILE A 186 -0.97 -5.66 12.71
C ILE A 186 -2.48 -5.74 12.87
N GLY A 187 -3.21 -5.08 11.98
CA GLY A 187 -4.68 -5.16 11.89
C GLY A 187 -5.16 -5.55 10.49
N PRO A 188 -6.37 -6.14 10.36
CA PRO A 188 -7.19 -6.69 11.43
C PRO A 188 -6.60 -7.96 12.06
N ALA A 189 -7.23 -8.48 13.12
CA ALA A 189 -6.72 -9.60 13.93
C ALA A 189 -6.45 -10.87 13.11
N GLU A 190 -7.25 -11.16 12.08
CA GLU A 190 -6.97 -12.30 11.19
C GLU A 190 -5.61 -12.19 10.49
N ARG A 191 -5.21 -10.98 10.06
CA ARG A 191 -3.92 -10.74 9.39
C ARG A 191 -2.77 -10.90 10.37
N ARG A 192 -2.93 -10.44 11.61
CA ARG A 192 -1.97 -10.67 12.70
C ARG A 192 -1.74 -12.15 12.91
N ASN A 193 -2.81 -12.94 13.04
CA ASN A 193 -2.71 -14.38 13.31
C ASN A 193 -2.01 -15.13 12.18
N GLU A 194 -2.27 -14.75 10.93
CA GLU A 194 -1.56 -15.31 9.77
C GLU A 194 -0.07 -14.96 9.77
N ILE A 195 0.30 -13.71 10.04
CA ILE A 195 1.71 -13.29 10.10
C ILE A 195 2.43 -13.98 11.26
N VAL A 196 1.82 -14.04 12.44
CA VAL A 196 2.41 -14.74 13.60
C VAL A 196 2.61 -16.23 13.27
N SER A 197 1.62 -16.87 12.64
CA SER A 197 1.74 -18.27 12.22
C SER A 197 2.86 -18.46 11.19
N PHE A 198 2.96 -17.57 10.20
CA PHE A 198 4.03 -17.60 9.19
C PHE A 198 5.41 -17.48 9.82
N VAL A 199 5.62 -16.53 10.74
CA VAL A 199 6.92 -16.33 11.41
C VAL A 199 7.26 -17.51 12.32
N LYS A 200 6.27 -18.11 13.02
CA LYS A 200 6.47 -19.31 13.84
C LYS A 200 6.89 -20.54 13.03
N SER A 201 6.55 -20.60 11.75
CA SER A 201 6.94 -21.71 10.86
C SER A 201 8.41 -21.69 10.44
N GLY A 202 9.17 -20.65 10.79
CA GLY A 202 10.57 -20.51 10.43
C GLY A 202 10.78 -19.49 9.31
N LEU A 203 11.67 -18.52 9.53
CA LEU A 203 12.09 -17.58 8.49
C LEU A 203 13.38 -18.06 7.80
N LYS A 204 13.40 -18.02 6.46
CA LYS A 204 14.61 -18.19 5.65
C LYS A 204 15.19 -16.83 5.28
N ASP A 205 16.50 -16.79 5.02
CA ASP A 205 17.18 -15.59 4.55
C ASP A 205 16.66 -15.16 3.17
N LEU A 206 16.63 -13.84 2.95
CA LEU A 206 15.90 -13.23 1.85
C LEU A 206 16.87 -12.65 0.82
N SER A 207 16.78 -13.08 -0.43
CA SER A 207 17.51 -12.46 -1.54
C SER A 207 17.03 -11.00 -1.75
N ILE A 208 17.96 -10.05 -1.64
CA ILE A 208 17.71 -8.60 -1.69
C ILE A 208 18.41 -7.88 -2.85
N SER A 209 18.96 -8.59 -3.83
CA SER A 209 19.49 -7.97 -5.07
C SER A 209 19.29 -8.84 -6.32
N ARG A 210 19.45 -8.25 -7.50
CA ARG A 210 19.37 -8.92 -8.80
C ARG A 210 20.49 -8.44 -9.73
N THR A 211 20.97 -9.32 -10.61
CA THR A 211 21.97 -8.98 -11.64
C THR A 211 21.39 -9.04 -13.07
N THR A 212 20.17 -9.55 -13.23
CA THR A 212 19.56 -9.86 -14.53
C THR A 212 18.99 -8.64 -15.26
N PHE A 213 18.81 -7.52 -14.56
CA PHE A 213 18.33 -6.26 -15.13
C PHE A 213 18.95 -5.06 -14.41
N LYS A 214 18.90 -3.89 -15.06
CA LYS A 214 19.52 -2.65 -14.55
C LYS A 214 18.52 -1.59 -14.07
N TRP A 215 17.23 -1.81 -14.28
CA TRP A 215 16.19 -0.86 -13.87
C TRP A 215 15.85 -0.98 -12.37
N GLY A 216 16.67 -0.34 -11.53
CA GLY A 216 16.53 -0.30 -10.07
C GLY A 216 17.60 0.58 -9.41
N VAL A 217 17.61 0.59 -8.07
CA VAL A 217 18.65 1.28 -7.29
C VAL A 217 19.92 0.42 -7.24
N PRO A 218 21.10 0.91 -7.66
CA PRO A 218 22.35 0.15 -7.57
C PRO A 218 22.73 -0.16 -6.12
N VAL A 219 23.28 -1.34 -5.89
CA VAL A 219 23.88 -1.72 -4.61
C VAL A 219 25.16 -0.89 -4.38
N PRO A 220 25.31 -0.20 -3.23
CA PRO A 220 26.50 0.58 -2.93
C PRO A 220 27.78 -0.27 -3.01
N GLY A 221 28.72 0.13 -3.87
CA GLY A 221 29.99 -0.57 -4.05
C GLY A 221 29.94 -1.76 -5.02
N ASP A 222 28.78 -2.09 -5.58
CA ASP A 222 28.61 -3.20 -6.53
C ASP A 222 27.53 -2.90 -7.58
N ASP A 223 27.89 -2.14 -8.61
CA ASP A 223 26.98 -1.70 -9.68
C ASP A 223 26.50 -2.84 -10.60
N LYS A 224 27.01 -4.07 -10.43
CA LYS A 224 26.47 -5.25 -11.11
C LYS A 224 25.09 -5.61 -10.54
N HIS A 225 24.84 -5.27 -9.28
CA HIS A 225 23.60 -5.57 -8.58
C HIS A 225 22.69 -4.35 -8.50
N VAL A 226 21.40 -4.58 -8.75
CA VAL A 226 20.32 -3.67 -8.34
C VAL A 226 19.61 -4.23 -7.13
N MET A 227 19.15 -3.36 -6.24
CA MET A 227 18.37 -3.74 -5.07
C MET A 227 17.07 -4.43 -5.49
N TYR A 228 16.68 -5.43 -4.71
CA TYR A 228 15.36 -6.04 -4.81
C TYR A 228 14.28 -4.99 -4.57
N VAL A 229 13.25 -5.00 -5.42
CA VAL A 229 12.21 -3.97 -5.45
C VAL A 229 11.58 -3.71 -4.09
N TRP A 230 11.46 -4.70 -3.19
CA TRP A 230 10.87 -4.46 -1.87
C TRP A 230 11.79 -3.75 -0.88
N VAL A 231 13.12 -3.86 -0.99
CA VAL A 231 14.04 -3.04 -0.17
C VAL A 231 13.90 -1.58 -0.57
N ASP A 232 13.92 -1.34 -1.87
CA ASP A 232 13.71 -0.02 -2.49
C ASP A 232 12.32 0.54 -2.13
N ALA A 233 11.27 -0.16 -2.53
CA ALA A 233 9.90 0.26 -2.32
C ALA A 233 9.57 0.51 -0.85
N LEU A 234 9.94 -0.37 0.10
CA LEU A 234 9.63 -0.14 1.53
C LEU A 234 10.36 1.10 2.09
N THR A 235 11.52 1.45 1.54
CA THR A 235 12.30 2.63 1.96
C THR A 235 11.60 3.95 1.64
N ASN A 236 10.55 3.95 0.80
CA ASN A 236 9.82 5.17 0.46
C ASN A 236 9.26 5.87 1.71
N TYR A 237 8.86 5.09 2.72
CA TYR A 237 8.22 5.60 3.93
C TYR A 237 9.18 6.47 4.75
N ILE A 238 10.44 6.08 4.87
CA ILE A 238 11.46 6.88 5.55
C ILE A 238 12.02 7.98 4.64
N THR A 239 12.06 7.75 3.32
CA THR A 239 12.46 8.77 2.33
C THR A 239 11.55 10.00 2.41
N ALA A 240 10.23 9.78 2.48
CA ALA A 240 9.27 10.88 2.56
C ALA A 240 9.43 11.68 3.87
N ALA A 241 9.83 11.00 4.96
CA ALA A 241 10.18 11.62 6.24
C ALA A 241 11.58 12.27 6.27
N GLY A 242 12.34 12.27 5.16
CA GLY A 242 13.62 12.99 5.06
C GLY A 242 14.87 12.15 5.30
N TYR A 243 14.74 10.83 5.50
CA TYR A 243 15.90 9.93 5.56
C TYR A 243 16.76 10.03 4.28
N PRO A 244 18.10 9.98 4.37
CA PRO A 244 18.93 9.65 5.54
C PRO A 244 19.22 10.79 6.51
N ASP A 245 18.78 12.01 6.24
CA ASP A 245 18.99 13.14 7.13
C ASP A 245 18.00 13.13 8.29
N THR A 246 18.40 12.51 9.41
CA THR A 246 17.58 12.45 10.62
C THR A 246 17.44 13.80 11.34
N ALA A 247 18.16 14.85 10.91
CA ALA A 247 17.96 16.21 11.39
C ALA A 247 16.91 16.98 10.56
N ASN A 248 16.40 16.39 9.46
CA ASN A 248 15.32 16.97 8.67
C ASN A 248 14.07 17.17 9.53
N ASP A 249 13.39 18.32 9.38
CA ASP A 249 12.16 18.60 10.13
C ASP A 249 11.10 17.52 9.97
N ARG A 250 11.00 16.89 8.79
CA ARG A 250 10.05 15.80 8.53
C ARG A 250 10.42 14.51 9.26
N TRP A 251 11.66 14.33 9.69
CA TRP A 251 12.07 13.10 10.39
C TRP A 251 11.37 12.97 11.73
N SER A 252 10.97 14.09 12.31
CA SER A 252 10.16 14.14 13.53
C SER A 252 8.73 13.57 13.41
N PHE A 253 8.29 13.21 12.19
CA PHE A 253 7.06 12.43 11.95
C PHE A 253 7.30 10.91 12.01
N TRP A 254 8.55 10.45 11.90
CA TRP A 254 8.89 9.05 12.08
C TRP A 254 8.89 8.70 13.58
N PRO A 255 8.40 7.51 13.99
CA PRO A 255 7.84 6.43 13.16
C PRO A 255 6.39 6.66 12.70
N ALA A 256 6.05 6.08 11.55
CA ALA A 256 4.68 6.14 11.01
C ALA A 256 3.64 5.63 12.02
N ASN A 257 2.56 6.39 12.20
CA ASN A 257 1.43 5.97 13.03
C ASN A 257 0.67 4.81 12.40
N VAL A 258 0.51 4.81 11.07
CA VAL A 258 -0.12 3.70 10.35
C VAL A 258 0.35 3.59 8.89
N HIS A 259 0.67 2.37 8.46
CA HIS A 259 0.73 1.99 7.05
C HIS A 259 -0.58 1.32 6.65
N VAL A 260 -1.34 1.92 5.74
CA VAL A 260 -2.61 1.36 5.23
C VAL A 260 -2.35 0.65 3.91
N ILE A 261 -2.46 -0.67 3.87
CA ILE A 261 -2.02 -1.51 2.75
C ILE A 261 -3.10 -2.51 2.32
N GLY A 262 -2.92 -3.14 1.15
CA GLY A 262 -3.70 -4.32 0.77
C GLY A 262 -3.20 -5.59 1.46
N LYS A 263 -4.09 -6.57 1.67
CA LYS A 263 -3.73 -7.84 2.32
C LYS A 263 -2.71 -8.70 1.57
N ASP A 264 -2.54 -8.52 0.26
CA ASP A 264 -1.50 -9.19 -0.56
C ASP A 264 -0.08 -8.83 -0.13
N ILE A 265 0.13 -7.61 0.36
CA ILE A 265 1.47 -7.08 0.66
C ILE A 265 1.77 -7.05 2.16
N VAL A 266 0.93 -7.67 2.99
CA VAL A 266 1.07 -7.67 4.46
C VAL A 266 2.37 -8.31 4.93
N ARG A 267 2.85 -9.37 4.27
CA ARG A 267 4.12 -10.03 4.64
C ARG A 267 5.31 -9.08 4.52
N PHE A 268 5.37 -8.29 3.44
CA PHE A 268 6.47 -7.34 3.23
C PHE A 268 6.48 -6.27 4.33
N HIS A 269 5.32 -5.78 4.75
CA HIS A 269 5.20 -4.69 5.73
C HIS A 269 5.27 -5.15 7.18
N ALA A 270 4.85 -6.39 7.46
CA ALA A 270 4.79 -6.92 8.82
C ALA A 270 5.98 -7.80 9.18
N VAL A 271 6.75 -8.33 8.20
CA VAL A 271 7.91 -9.20 8.44
C VAL A 271 9.19 -8.55 7.93
N TYR A 272 9.28 -8.24 6.64
CA TYR A 272 10.54 -7.79 6.05
C TYR A 272 10.87 -6.36 6.48
N TRP A 273 9.88 -5.46 6.40
CA TRP A 273 10.07 -4.07 6.76
C TRP A 273 10.54 -3.88 8.20
N PRO A 274 9.88 -4.43 9.24
CA PRO A 274 10.39 -4.32 10.60
C PRO A 274 11.76 -4.99 10.77
N ALA A 275 12.07 -6.08 10.07
CA ALA A 275 13.41 -6.67 10.13
C ALA A 275 14.49 -5.75 9.54
N PHE A 276 14.24 -5.11 8.39
CA PHE A 276 15.14 -4.13 7.79
C PHE A 276 15.35 -2.92 8.71
N LEU A 277 14.27 -2.40 9.30
CA LEU A 277 14.34 -1.28 10.25
C LEU A 277 15.13 -1.65 11.52
N LEU A 278 14.88 -2.84 12.09
CA LEU A 278 15.61 -3.34 13.25
C LEU A 278 17.11 -3.54 12.96
N SER A 279 17.45 -3.96 11.74
CA SER A 279 18.84 -4.07 11.26
C SER A 279 19.49 -2.71 11.08
N ALA A 280 18.76 -1.75 10.49
CA ALA A 280 19.26 -0.40 10.24
C ALA A 280 19.23 0.53 11.49
N GLY A 281 18.80 0.02 12.65
CA GLY A 281 18.68 0.80 13.88
C GLY A 281 17.65 1.93 13.80
N ILE A 282 16.56 1.73 13.04
CA ILE A 282 15.49 2.71 12.84
C ILE A 282 14.24 2.25 13.60
N GLU A 283 13.54 3.20 14.23
CA GLU A 283 12.30 2.91 14.98
C GLU A 283 11.23 2.27 14.09
N LEU A 284 10.42 1.38 14.67
CA LEU A 284 9.37 0.66 13.97
C LEU A 284 8.09 1.48 13.82
N PRO A 285 7.31 1.30 12.73
CA PRO A 285 5.98 1.89 12.63
C PRO A 285 5.08 1.40 13.77
N LYS A 286 4.09 2.21 14.15
CA LYS A 286 3.20 1.88 15.27
C LYS A 286 2.16 0.82 14.88
N ARG A 287 1.69 0.84 13.63
CA ARG A 287 0.68 -0.08 13.10
C ARG A 287 0.80 -0.27 11.58
N VAL A 288 0.49 -1.49 11.13
CA VAL A 288 0.20 -1.87 9.75
C VAL A 288 -1.25 -2.34 9.70
N PHE A 289 -2.07 -1.72 8.87
CA PHE A 289 -3.47 -2.12 8.67
C PHE A 289 -3.66 -2.60 7.24
N ALA A 290 -4.06 -3.87 7.08
CA ALA A 290 -4.26 -4.48 5.77
C ALA A 290 -5.74 -4.65 5.45
N HIS A 291 -6.22 -3.92 4.44
CA HIS A 291 -7.60 -4.02 3.96
C HIS A 291 -7.78 -5.17 2.95
N GLY A 292 -9.03 -5.64 2.80
CA GLY A 292 -9.38 -6.65 1.82
C GLY A 292 -9.46 -6.14 0.38
N PHE A 293 -9.75 -7.05 -0.53
CA PHE A 293 -9.92 -6.74 -1.95
C PHE A 293 -11.35 -6.31 -2.29
N LEU A 294 -11.44 -5.54 -3.37
CA LEU A 294 -12.71 -5.26 -4.02
C LEU A 294 -12.94 -6.23 -5.18
N PHE A 295 -14.17 -6.71 -5.27
CA PHE A 295 -14.67 -7.57 -6.33
C PHE A 295 -15.75 -6.83 -7.14
N ASN A 296 -15.91 -7.21 -8.41
CA ASN A 296 -17.00 -6.73 -9.26
C ASN A 296 -18.07 -7.81 -9.33
N ARG A 297 -19.24 -7.58 -8.70
CA ARG A 297 -20.31 -8.60 -8.57
C ARG A 297 -19.79 -9.95 -8.03
N GLY A 298 -18.88 -9.90 -7.06
CA GLY A 298 -18.24 -11.08 -6.46
C GLY A 298 -17.10 -11.69 -7.27
N GLU A 299 -16.83 -11.23 -8.49
CA GLU A 299 -15.74 -11.73 -9.32
C GLU A 299 -14.46 -10.91 -9.15
N LYS A 300 -13.31 -11.61 -9.14
CA LYS A 300 -12.00 -10.96 -9.03
C LYS A 300 -11.76 -10.10 -10.27
N MET A 301 -11.40 -8.84 -10.05
CA MET A 301 -11.08 -7.93 -11.15
C MET A 301 -9.80 -8.38 -11.86
N SER A 302 -9.84 -8.47 -13.19
CA SER A 302 -8.66 -8.74 -14.01
C SER A 302 -8.81 -8.18 -15.43
N LYS A 303 -7.69 -7.81 -16.05
CA LYS A 303 -7.67 -7.30 -17.43
C LYS A 303 -8.18 -8.34 -18.44
N SER A 304 -7.90 -9.62 -18.22
CA SER A 304 -8.33 -10.72 -19.10
C SER A 304 -9.84 -10.94 -19.08
N VAL A 305 -10.50 -10.74 -17.94
CA VAL A 305 -11.97 -10.83 -17.81
C VAL A 305 -12.65 -9.53 -18.25
N GLY A 306 -11.91 -8.41 -18.35
CA GLY A 306 -12.44 -7.12 -18.79
C GLY A 306 -13.35 -6.44 -17.77
N ASN A 307 -13.38 -6.92 -16.53
CA ASN A 307 -14.23 -6.43 -15.43
C ASN A 307 -13.51 -5.43 -14.51
N VAL A 308 -12.34 -4.91 -14.93
CA VAL A 308 -11.58 -3.89 -14.18
C VAL A 308 -12.31 -2.57 -14.22
N VAL A 309 -12.47 -1.96 -13.04
CA VAL A 309 -13.12 -0.67 -12.90
C VAL A 309 -12.12 0.46 -12.98
N ASP A 310 -12.38 1.36 -13.92
CA ASP A 310 -11.72 2.65 -13.99
C ASP A 310 -12.29 3.60 -12.90
N PRO A 311 -11.47 4.04 -11.92
CA PRO A 311 -11.93 4.96 -10.89
C PRO A 311 -12.36 6.32 -11.44
N PHE A 312 -11.77 6.79 -12.56
CA PHE A 312 -12.15 8.06 -13.17
C PHE A 312 -13.57 8.01 -13.71
N ALA A 313 -13.89 6.97 -14.48
CA ALA A 313 -15.23 6.77 -15.03
C ALA A 313 -16.27 6.55 -13.92
N MET A 314 -15.90 5.86 -12.84
CA MET A 314 -16.80 5.68 -11.70
C MET A 314 -17.10 7.00 -10.99
N ILE A 315 -16.09 7.85 -10.77
CA ILE A 315 -16.27 9.17 -10.15
C ILE A 315 -17.06 10.12 -11.06
N GLU A 316 -16.78 10.11 -12.37
CA GLU A 316 -17.53 10.89 -13.35
C GLU A 316 -19.02 10.49 -13.36
N HIS A 317 -19.31 9.20 -13.26
CA HIS A 317 -20.67 8.70 -13.36
C HIS A 317 -21.50 8.88 -12.08
N TYR A 318 -20.94 8.61 -10.90
CA TYR A 318 -21.71 8.65 -9.64
C TYR A 318 -21.47 9.92 -8.79
N GLY A 319 -20.40 10.66 -9.06
CA GLY A 319 -19.93 11.76 -8.22
C GLY A 319 -18.89 11.31 -7.18
N LEU A 320 -17.95 12.21 -6.88
CA LEU A 320 -16.80 11.92 -6.01
C LEU A 320 -17.23 11.48 -4.60
N ASP A 321 -18.02 12.29 -3.91
CA ASP A 321 -18.38 12.02 -2.52
C ASP A 321 -19.29 10.80 -2.39
N GLN A 322 -20.13 10.53 -3.39
CA GLN A 322 -20.95 9.33 -3.49
C GLN A 322 -20.08 8.07 -3.55
N VAL A 323 -19.06 8.06 -4.40
CA VAL A 323 -18.10 6.94 -4.52
C VAL A 323 -17.33 6.75 -3.22
N ARG A 324 -16.84 7.85 -2.64
CA ARG A 324 -16.11 7.81 -1.36
C ARG A 324 -16.96 7.25 -0.23
N TYR A 325 -18.18 7.77 -0.08
CA TYR A 325 -19.12 7.31 0.93
C TYR A 325 -19.46 5.83 0.73
N PHE A 326 -19.77 5.42 -0.51
CA PHE A 326 -20.12 4.04 -0.81
C PHE A 326 -19.03 3.07 -0.35
N PHE A 327 -17.78 3.27 -0.74
CA PHE A 327 -16.72 2.34 -0.35
C PHE A 327 -16.42 2.33 1.15
N MET A 328 -16.51 3.48 1.81
CA MET A 328 -16.29 3.57 3.26
C MET A 328 -17.48 3.02 4.08
N ARG A 329 -18.68 2.94 3.47
CA ARG A 329 -19.90 2.50 4.15
C ARG A 329 -20.27 1.05 3.86
N GLU A 330 -20.06 0.58 2.64
CA GLU A 330 -20.51 -0.72 2.15
C GLU A 330 -19.59 -1.85 2.60
N VAL A 331 -18.28 -1.60 2.62
CA VAL A 331 -17.27 -2.63 2.91
C VAL A 331 -16.75 -2.43 4.33
N PRO A 332 -16.94 -3.40 5.25
CA PRO A 332 -16.27 -3.37 6.54
C PRO A 332 -14.75 -3.30 6.33
N PHE A 333 -14.12 -2.21 6.76
CA PHE A 333 -12.71 -1.96 6.45
C PHE A 333 -11.81 -3.03 7.08
N GLY A 334 -11.10 -3.79 6.25
CA GLY A 334 -10.36 -5.00 6.64
C GLY A 334 -10.83 -6.25 5.91
N GLN A 335 -12.12 -6.32 5.57
CA GLN A 335 -12.71 -7.45 4.85
C GLN A 335 -12.68 -7.24 3.33
N ASP A 336 -12.88 -8.34 2.60
CA ASP A 336 -13.17 -8.29 1.18
C ASP A 336 -14.58 -7.73 0.96
N GLY A 337 -14.75 -6.96 -0.10
CA GLY A 337 -16.01 -6.33 -0.45
C GLY A 337 -16.33 -6.47 -1.92
N SER A 338 -17.59 -6.35 -2.30
CA SER A 338 -17.99 -6.29 -3.70
C SER A 338 -18.69 -4.98 -3.99
N TYR A 339 -18.56 -4.50 -5.21
CA TYR A 339 -19.40 -3.42 -5.72
C TYR A 339 -20.29 -3.94 -6.87
N SER A 340 -21.42 -3.27 -7.09
CA SER A 340 -22.23 -3.34 -8.30
C SER A 340 -22.86 -1.97 -8.56
N HIS A 341 -23.32 -1.72 -9.80
CA HIS A 341 -24.05 -0.49 -10.13
C HIS A 341 -25.30 -0.32 -9.25
N GLU A 342 -26.05 -1.40 -9.05
CA GLU A 342 -27.26 -1.41 -8.25
C GLU A 342 -26.96 -1.09 -6.78
N ALA A 343 -25.87 -1.63 -6.23
CA ALA A 343 -25.49 -1.38 -4.83
C ALA A 343 -25.12 0.09 -4.59
N ILE A 344 -24.29 0.69 -5.45
CA ILE A 344 -23.90 2.10 -5.28
C ILE A 344 -25.09 3.04 -5.47
N VAL A 345 -25.93 2.81 -6.48
CA VAL A 345 -27.12 3.64 -6.72
C VAL A 345 -28.09 3.55 -5.53
N ASN A 346 -28.38 2.35 -5.05
CA ASN A 346 -29.31 2.17 -3.93
C ASN A 346 -28.76 2.81 -2.64
N ARG A 347 -27.47 2.61 -2.33
CA ARG A 347 -26.81 3.19 -1.14
C ARG A 347 -26.81 4.71 -1.16
N THR A 348 -26.44 5.29 -2.30
CA THR A 348 -26.31 6.75 -2.44
C THR A 348 -27.67 7.44 -2.50
N ASN A 349 -28.67 6.82 -3.15
CA ASN A 349 -30.05 7.33 -3.13
C ASN A 349 -30.67 7.30 -1.74
N ALA A 350 -30.51 6.19 -1.00
CA ALA A 350 -31.07 6.06 0.34
C ALA A 350 -30.36 6.99 1.33
N ASP A 351 -29.05 6.80 1.53
CA ASP A 351 -28.33 7.43 2.62
C ASP A 351 -28.02 8.92 2.33
N LEU A 352 -27.62 9.25 1.09
CA LEU A 352 -27.15 10.61 0.76
C LEU A 352 -28.26 11.49 0.21
N ALA A 353 -29.02 11.02 -0.78
CA ALA A 353 -30.07 11.85 -1.40
C ALA A 353 -31.30 11.95 -0.49
N ASN A 354 -31.82 10.82 -0.01
CA ASN A 354 -33.02 10.81 0.81
C ASN A 354 -32.74 11.18 2.27
N ASP A 355 -31.85 10.50 2.97
CA ASP A 355 -31.72 10.72 4.41
C ASP A 355 -31.02 12.05 4.72
N LEU A 356 -29.80 12.25 4.21
CA LEU A 356 -29.04 13.48 4.46
C LEU A 356 -29.56 14.68 3.63
N GLY A 357 -29.67 14.50 2.31
CA GLY A 357 -30.01 15.56 1.37
C GLY A 357 -31.41 16.13 1.59
N ASN A 358 -32.42 15.27 1.74
CA ASN A 358 -33.79 15.72 2.01
C ASN A 358 -33.91 16.38 3.38
N LEU A 359 -33.23 15.88 4.42
CA LEU A 359 -33.23 16.51 5.74
C LEU A 359 -32.68 17.93 5.68
N ALA A 360 -31.53 18.12 5.03
CA ALA A 360 -30.95 19.45 4.81
C ALA A 360 -31.89 20.35 3.99
N GLN A 361 -32.44 19.85 2.87
CA GLN A 361 -33.32 20.63 2.01
C GLN A 361 -34.60 21.06 2.73
N ARG A 362 -35.24 20.17 3.50
CA ARG A 362 -36.46 20.47 4.26
C ARG A 362 -36.18 21.49 5.37
N SER A 363 -35.14 21.27 6.17
CA SER A 363 -34.80 22.17 7.28
C SER A 363 -34.38 23.56 6.79
N LEU A 364 -33.48 23.64 5.82
CA LEU A 364 -32.97 24.91 5.30
C LEU A 364 -34.05 25.70 4.53
N SER A 365 -34.95 25.01 3.80
CA SER A 365 -36.04 25.70 3.10
C SER A 365 -37.08 26.31 4.05
N MET A 366 -37.36 25.68 5.20
CA MET A 366 -38.19 26.28 6.24
C MET A 366 -37.52 27.51 6.86
N ILE A 367 -36.22 27.44 7.15
CA ILE A 367 -35.46 28.60 7.64
C ILE A 367 -35.52 29.75 6.64
N ALA A 368 -35.33 29.47 5.35
CA ALA A 368 -35.40 30.47 4.29
C ALA A 368 -36.79 31.13 4.19
N LYS A 369 -37.87 30.33 4.16
CA LYS A 369 -39.23 30.82 3.96
C LYS A 369 -39.85 31.47 5.20
N ASN A 370 -39.55 30.93 6.39
CA ASN A 370 -40.27 31.25 7.61
C ASN A 370 -39.42 32.02 8.64
N CYS A 371 -38.09 32.02 8.49
CA CYS A 371 -37.17 32.68 9.41
C CYS A 371 -36.29 33.74 8.72
N GLY A 372 -36.67 34.19 7.52
CA GLY A 372 -35.92 35.19 6.76
C GLY A 372 -34.51 34.75 6.37
N GLY A 373 -34.26 33.43 6.27
CA GLY A 373 -32.93 32.89 5.97
C GLY A 373 -31.93 32.99 7.12
N MET A 374 -32.38 33.29 8.35
CA MET A 374 -31.53 33.36 9.53
C MET A 374 -31.81 32.20 10.48
N VAL A 375 -30.76 31.69 11.14
CA VAL A 375 -30.90 30.67 12.19
C VAL A 375 -31.87 31.20 13.26
N PRO A 376 -32.98 30.49 13.53
CA PRO A 376 -34.00 30.97 14.45
C PRO A 376 -33.50 30.97 15.90
N LYS A 377 -34.12 31.78 16.76
CA LYS A 377 -33.84 31.77 18.19
C LYS A 377 -34.30 30.43 18.78
N ARG A 378 -33.37 29.71 19.42
CA ARG A 378 -33.64 28.45 20.11
C ARG A 378 -34.60 28.66 21.29
N SER A 379 -35.65 27.84 21.36
CA SER A 379 -36.56 27.74 22.52
C SER A 379 -36.01 26.78 23.58
N GLU A 380 -36.66 26.69 24.75
CA GLU A 380 -36.35 25.63 25.70
C GLU A 380 -36.61 24.25 25.07
N PRO A 381 -35.64 23.31 25.15
CA PRO A 381 -35.79 22.00 24.54
C PRO A 381 -36.77 21.15 25.34
N ASN A 382 -37.71 20.50 24.64
CA ASN A 382 -38.55 19.46 25.24
C ASN A 382 -37.74 18.15 25.40
N ASP A 383 -38.37 17.10 25.92
CA ASP A 383 -37.66 15.85 26.21
C ASP A 383 -37.20 15.10 24.94
N ALA A 384 -37.91 15.25 23.81
CA ALA A 384 -37.47 14.70 22.53
C ALA A 384 -36.26 15.47 21.97
N ASP A 385 -36.22 16.79 22.13
CA ASP A 385 -35.08 17.60 21.74
C ASP A 385 -33.84 17.26 22.57
N LYS A 386 -34.01 17.04 23.89
CA LYS A 386 -32.93 16.62 24.79
C LYS A 386 -32.37 15.25 24.39
N ALA A 387 -33.24 14.29 24.07
CA ALA A 387 -32.84 12.96 23.66
C ALA A 387 -32.01 12.90 22.35
N ILE A 388 -32.06 13.95 21.51
CA ILE A 388 -31.22 14.06 20.30
C ILE A 388 -29.86 14.72 20.63
N LEU A 389 -29.78 15.51 21.70
CA LEU A 389 -28.59 16.27 22.08
C LEU A 389 -27.68 15.52 23.05
N ASP A 390 -28.25 14.62 23.85
CA ASP A 390 -27.53 13.65 24.69
C ASP A 390 -26.87 12.56 23.84
#